data_AF-A0A3D5B364-F1
#
_entry.id   AF-A0A3D5B364-F1
#
_cell.length_a   1.000
_cell.length_b   1.000
_cell.length_c   1.000
_cell.angle_alpha   90.00
_cell.angle_beta   90.00
_cell.angle_gamma   90.00
#
_symmetry.space_group_name_H-M   'P 1'
#
loop_
_entity.id
_entity.type
_entity.pdbx_description
1 polymer ?
#
loop_
_entity_poly.entity_id
_entity_poly.type
_entity_poly.pdbx_seq_one_letter_code
_entity_poly.pdbx_strand_id
1 'polypeptide(L)'
;MKYFQFPWRFLILTILSTSVLAGFPIFLLKSNRKLSILYASLLIFSVIFFNARLFRPTRYIDINDQQKFSGQNWEYQITASIYDYLPIFAKAPPAKPAPQIPQILDGDSQIIQFQKGTDWQKGKIVTTTPTSTIQLPLFYYPGFKLWLNGQEIPFNYQNELGLITFQTPSGQNDFIVKMTKTPVRLTGDILSLLGLLLLFILYV
;
A
#
# COMPACT_ATOMS: atom_id res chain seq x y z
N MET A 1 10.77 14.72 9.46
CA MET A 1 9.65 14.37 8.56
C MET A 1 8.68 13.41 9.25
N LYS A 2 8.04 13.81 10.37
CA LYS A 2 7.30 12.89 11.25
C LYS A 2 5.90 12.49 10.75
N TYR A 3 5.35 13.22 9.76
CA TYR A 3 3.95 13.06 9.32
C TYR A 3 3.76 12.84 7.82
N PHE A 4 4.79 13.08 7.00
CA PHE A 4 4.71 12.91 5.55
C PHE A 4 5.85 12.03 5.08
N GLN A 5 5.52 10.75 4.90
CA GLN A 5 6.40 9.71 4.35
C GLN A 5 6.94 10.12 2.97
N PHE A 6 6.16 10.87 2.20
CA PHE A 6 6.47 11.27 0.84
C PHE A 6 5.99 12.71 0.56
N PRO A 7 6.83 13.73 0.76
CA PRO A 7 6.45 15.13 0.52
C PRO A 7 6.01 15.39 -0.94
N TRP A 8 6.49 14.56 -1.87
CA TRP A 8 6.10 14.62 -3.27
C TRP A 8 4.65 14.23 -3.56
N ARG A 9 3.90 13.63 -2.62
CA ARG A 9 2.46 13.40 -2.82
C ARG A 9 1.69 14.70 -3.02
N PHE A 10 2.11 15.79 -2.38
CA PHE A 10 1.54 17.12 -2.62
C PHE A 10 1.93 17.72 -3.96
N LEU A 11 3.03 17.25 -4.58
CA LEU A 11 3.41 17.70 -5.91
C LEU A 11 2.35 17.33 -6.94
N ILE A 12 1.50 16.32 -6.73
CA ILE A 12 0.42 16.00 -7.66
C ILE A 12 -0.49 17.22 -7.88
N LEU A 13 -0.92 17.88 -6.80
CA LEU A 13 -1.77 19.07 -6.87
C LEU A 13 -1.04 20.25 -7.51
N THR A 14 0.23 20.45 -7.12
CA THR A 14 1.06 21.52 -7.67
C THR A 14 1.34 21.33 -9.16
N ILE A 15 1.69 20.11 -9.59
CA ILE A 15 1.96 19.75 -10.97
C ILE A 15 0.71 19.99 -11.81
N LEU A 16 -0.45 19.44 -11.40
CA LEU A 16 -1.70 19.63 -12.13
C LEU A 16 -2.04 21.11 -12.29
N SER A 17 -2.00 21.86 -11.19
CA SER A 17 -2.33 23.30 -11.19
C SER A 17 -1.35 24.09 -12.06
N THR A 18 -0.05 23.81 -11.96
CA THR A 18 0.98 24.48 -12.75
C THR A 18 0.88 24.11 -14.23
N SER A 19 0.57 22.87 -14.58
CA SER A 19 0.34 22.44 -15.95
C SER A 19 -0.84 23.16 -16.59
N VAL A 20 -1.96 23.31 -15.87
CA VAL A 20 -3.12 24.07 -16.35
C VAL A 20 -2.76 25.54 -16.54
N LEU A 21 -2.10 26.16 -15.56
CA LEU A 21 -1.69 27.57 -15.64
C LEU A 21 -0.68 27.82 -16.77
N ALA A 22 0.29 26.93 -16.97
CA ALA A 22 1.26 27.02 -18.06
C ALA A 22 0.62 26.83 -19.44
N GLY A 23 -0.45 26.05 -19.53
CA GLY A 23 -1.22 25.87 -20.77
C GLY A 23 -2.21 26.99 -21.07
N PHE A 24 -2.66 27.74 -20.04
CA PHE A 24 -3.71 28.76 -20.19
C PHE A 24 -3.41 29.84 -21.25
N PRO A 25 -2.17 30.36 -21.42
CA PRO A 25 -1.87 31.31 -22.49
C PRO A 25 -2.16 30.78 -23.91
N ILE A 26 -2.09 29.47 -24.16
CA ILE A 26 -2.44 28.86 -25.46
C ILE A 26 -3.91 29.14 -25.80
N PHE A 27 -4.80 29.08 -24.79
CA PHE A 27 -6.22 29.39 -24.93
C PHE A 27 -6.46 30.88 -25.17
N LEU A 28 -5.76 31.77 -24.45
CA LEU A 28 -5.87 33.22 -24.67
C LEU A 28 -5.41 33.62 -26.07
N LEU A 29 -4.37 32.96 -26.59
CA LEU A 29 -3.79 33.19 -27.90
C LEU A 29 -4.55 32.47 -29.04
N LYS A 30 -5.72 31.87 -28.79
CA LYS A 30 -6.47 31.09 -29.79
C LYS A 30 -6.78 31.85 -31.08
N SER A 31 -6.94 33.18 -31.00
CA SER A 31 -7.19 34.03 -32.17
C SER A 31 -5.96 34.18 -33.08
N ASN A 32 -4.74 33.97 -32.56
CA ASN A 32 -3.50 34.05 -33.32
C ASN A 32 -2.79 32.68 -33.29
N ARG A 33 -3.22 31.80 -34.21
CA ARG A 33 -2.74 30.42 -34.30
C ARG A 33 -1.22 30.30 -34.36
N LYS A 34 -0.53 31.18 -35.10
CA LYS A 34 0.93 31.14 -35.23
C LYS A 34 1.62 31.40 -33.88
N LEU A 35 1.16 32.41 -33.15
CA LEU A 35 1.71 32.77 -31.83
C LEU A 35 1.39 31.70 -30.78
N SER A 36 0.19 31.13 -30.81
CA SER A 36 -0.21 30.01 -29.94
C SER A 36 0.68 28.78 -30.15
N ILE A 37 0.95 28.40 -31.41
CA ILE A 37 1.87 27.30 -31.75
C ILE A 37 3.30 27.63 -31.31
N LEU A 38 3.78 28.85 -31.56
CA LEU A 38 5.13 29.26 -31.15
C LEU A 38 5.30 29.16 -29.64
N TYR A 39 4.33 29.66 -28.85
CA TYR A 39 4.34 29.55 -27.39
C TYR A 39 4.35 28.09 -26.94
N ALA A 40 3.46 27.25 -27.50
CA ALA A 40 3.39 25.83 -27.16
C ALA A 40 4.73 25.13 -27.45
N SER A 41 5.34 25.38 -28.61
CA SER A 41 6.65 24.83 -28.97
C SER A 41 7.76 25.29 -28.02
N LEU A 42 7.80 26.57 -27.65
CA LEU A 42 8.77 27.10 -26.69
C LEU A 42 8.57 26.52 -25.28
N LEU A 43 7.32 26.31 -24.87
CA LEU A 43 7.01 25.69 -23.59
C LEU A 43 7.48 24.23 -23.56
N ILE A 44 7.14 23.44 -24.58
CA ILE A 44 7.59 22.05 -24.71
C ILE A 44 9.12 21.98 -24.73
N PHE A 45 9.76 22.82 -25.55
CA PHE A 45 11.22 22.89 -25.62
C PHE A 45 11.83 23.22 -24.27
N SER A 46 11.29 24.22 -23.56
CA SER A 46 11.77 24.63 -22.24
C SER A 46 11.64 23.51 -21.21
N VAL A 47 10.49 22.83 -21.17
CA VAL A 47 10.27 21.67 -20.29
C VAL A 47 11.31 20.59 -20.56
N ILE A 48 11.52 20.21 -21.83
CA ILE A 48 12.52 19.19 -22.19
C ILE A 48 13.93 19.67 -21.83
N PHE A 49 14.30 20.89 -22.22
CA PHE A 49 15.65 21.43 -22.05
C PHE A 49 16.06 21.51 -20.56
N PHE A 50 15.19 22.05 -19.71
CA PHE A 50 15.49 22.17 -18.28
C PHE A 50 15.45 20.81 -17.55
N ASN A 51 14.62 19.86 -17.98
CA ASN A 51 14.48 18.56 -17.32
C ASN A 51 15.38 17.47 -17.90
N ALA A 52 15.95 17.62 -19.10
CA ALA A 52 16.80 16.60 -19.74
C ALA A 52 17.97 16.16 -18.86
N ARG A 53 18.51 17.07 -18.03
CA ARG A 53 19.62 16.77 -17.11
C ARG A 53 19.22 15.86 -15.95
N LEU A 54 17.93 15.76 -15.62
CA LEU A 54 17.42 14.89 -14.56
C LEU A 54 17.36 13.42 -14.99
N PHE A 55 17.32 13.13 -16.30
CA PHE A 55 17.28 11.76 -16.85
C PHE A 55 18.67 11.17 -17.01
N ARG A 56 19.43 11.09 -15.91
CA ARG A 56 20.77 10.49 -15.88
C ARG A 56 20.77 9.29 -14.92
N PRO A 57 20.89 8.05 -15.41
CA PRO A 57 20.98 6.90 -14.53
C PRO A 57 22.28 6.98 -13.73
N THR A 58 22.20 6.69 -12.43
CA THR A 58 23.38 6.64 -11.55
C THR A 58 24.34 5.52 -11.92
N ARG A 59 23.79 4.38 -12.38
CA ARG A 59 24.54 3.22 -12.86
C ARG A 59 23.72 2.44 -13.87
N TYR A 60 24.38 1.83 -14.83
CA TYR A 60 23.82 0.81 -15.70
C TYR A 60 24.14 -0.55 -15.10
N ILE A 61 23.14 -1.41 -15.01
CA ILE A 61 23.29 -2.78 -14.49
C ILE A 61 22.94 -3.70 -15.64
N ASP A 62 23.86 -4.58 -16.02
CA ASP A 62 23.64 -5.58 -17.06
C ASP A 62 22.90 -6.79 -16.46
N ILE A 63 21.57 -6.68 -16.40
CA ILE A 63 20.69 -7.69 -15.85
C ILE A 63 19.40 -7.74 -16.69
N ASN A 64 18.92 -8.93 -17.00
CA ASN A 64 17.64 -9.11 -17.67
C ASN A 64 16.47 -9.23 -16.66
N ASP A 65 15.25 -9.18 -17.15
CA ASP A 65 14.05 -9.24 -16.30
C ASP A 65 13.99 -10.53 -15.48
N GLN A 66 14.34 -11.68 -16.05
CA GLN A 66 14.33 -12.96 -15.34
C GLN A 66 15.29 -12.94 -14.15
N GLN A 67 16.50 -12.43 -14.34
CA GLN A 67 17.51 -12.30 -13.27
C GLN A 67 17.08 -11.27 -12.21
N LYS A 68 16.40 -10.20 -12.63
CA LYS A 68 15.90 -9.15 -11.72
C LYS A 68 14.76 -9.67 -10.85
N PHE A 69 13.85 -10.45 -11.40
CA PHE A 69 12.67 -10.98 -10.71
C PHE A 69 12.87 -12.41 -10.17
N SER A 70 14.11 -12.82 -9.89
CA SER A 70 14.41 -14.12 -9.30
C SER A 70 15.40 -14.03 -8.13
N GLY A 71 15.34 -15.05 -7.26
CA GLY A 71 16.24 -15.24 -6.13
C GLY A 71 16.39 -14.00 -5.24
N GLN A 72 17.62 -13.69 -4.86
CA GLN A 72 17.96 -12.60 -3.95
C GLN A 72 17.63 -11.21 -4.50
N ASN A 73 17.68 -11.01 -5.83
CA ASN A 73 17.31 -9.73 -6.45
C ASN A 73 15.82 -9.43 -6.28
N TRP A 74 14.98 -10.45 -6.33
CA TRP A 74 13.57 -10.31 -6.01
C TRP A 74 13.35 -9.99 -4.53
N GLU A 75 14.02 -10.72 -3.64
CA GLU A 75 13.92 -10.49 -2.19
C GLU A 75 14.32 -9.07 -1.81
N TYR A 76 15.40 -8.54 -2.37
CA TYR A 76 15.78 -7.15 -2.15
C TYR A 76 14.71 -6.16 -2.61
N GLN A 77 14.08 -6.38 -3.77
CA GLN A 77 13.04 -5.48 -4.25
C GLN A 77 11.81 -5.45 -3.34
N ILE A 78 11.39 -6.60 -2.81
CA ILE A 78 10.21 -6.67 -1.93
C ILE A 78 10.51 -6.27 -0.48
N THR A 79 11.78 -6.13 -0.09
CA THR A 79 12.19 -5.80 1.30
C THR A 79 12.87 -4.43 1.45
N ALA A 80 13.38 -3.81 0.38
CA ALA A 80 14.22 -2.60 0.43
C ALA A 80 13.60 -1.39 1.14
N SER A 81 12.27 -1.30 1.18
CA SER A 81 11.52 -0.16 1.75
C SER A 81 10.64 -0.53 2.92
N ILE A 82 10.95 -1.62 3.64
CA ILE A 82 10.09 -2.10 4.73
C ILE A 82 9.91 -1.07 5.85
N TYR A 83 10.95 -0.28 6.15
CA TYR A 83 10.89 0.78 7.16
C TYR A 83 9.92 1.89 6.81
N ASP A 84 9.66 2.13 5.53
CA ASP A 84 8.74 3.17 5.08
C ASP A 84 7.30 2.85 5.50
N TYR A 85 6.94 1.56 5.56
CA TYR A 85 5.58 1.10 5.84
C TYR A 85 5.43 0.42 7.21
N LEU A 86 6.49 0.36 8.00
CA LEU A 86 6.48 -0.34 9.29
C LEU A 86 5.46 0.30 10.25
N PRO A 87 4.47 -0.45 10.77
CA PRO A 87 3.50 0.11 11.70
C PRO A 87 4.18 0.49 13.02
N ILE A 88 3.62 1.46 13.73
CA ILE A 88 4.11 1.90 15.06
C ILE A 88 4.07 0.78 16.12
N PHE A 89 3.37 -0.32 15.85
CA PHE A 89 3.25 -1.48 16.74
C PHE A 89 4.39 -2.48 16.56
N ALA A 90 5.16 -2.40 15.47
CA ALA A 90 6.32 -3.25 15.23
C ALA A 90 7.58 -2.55 15.74
N LYS A 91 8.39 -3.24 16.55
CA LYS A 91 9.66 -2.70 17.07
C LYS A 91 10.79 -2.81 16.04
N ALA A 92 10.72 -3.83 15.19
CA ALA A 92 11.66 -4.09 14.12
C ALA A 92 10.96 -4.69 12.90
N PRO A 93 11.51 -4.52 11.68
CA PRO A 93 11.03 -5.24 10.51
C PRO A 93 11.46 -6.71 10.53
N PRO A 94 10.75 -7.60 9.80
CA PRO A 94 11.18 -8.98 9.62
C PRO A 94 12.49 -9.06 8.83
N ALA A 95 13.35 -10.02 9.18
CA ALA A 95 14.63 -10.24 8.50
C ALA A 95 14.50 -10.95 7.14
N LYS A 96 13.32 -11.53 6.85
CA LYS A 96 13.02 -12.28 5.64
C LYS A 96 11.68 -11.84 5.06
N PRO A 97 11.41 -12.11 3.78
CA PRO A 97 10.09 -11.89 3.20
C PRO A 97 8.99 -12.58 4.01
N ALA A 98 7.80 -11.98 3.99
CA ALA A 98 6.64 -12.55 4.66
C ALA A 98 6.36 -13.98 4.17
N PRO A 99 6.18 -14.96 5.07
CA PRO A 99 5.91 -16.34 4.66
C PRO A 99 4.58 -16.43 3.90
N GLN A 100 4.46 -17.41 3.01
CA GLN A 100 3.26 -17.59 2.20
C GLN A 100 2.07 -18.13 3.00
N ILE A 101 2.35 -18.78 4.13
CA ILE A 101 1.35 -19.32 5.06
C ILE A 101 1.61 -18.80 6.48
N PRO A 102 0.59 -18.80 7.36
CA PRO A 102 0.77 -18.55 8.79
C PRO A 102 1.80 -19.46 9.44
N GLN A 103 2.44 -18.95 10.48
CA GLN A 103 3.39 -19.70 11.30
C GLN A 103 2.69 -20.21 12.55
N ILE A 104 3.07 -21.42 12.96
CA ILE A 104 2.63 -22.01 14.22
C ILE A 104 3.74 -21.75 15.22
N LEU A 105 3.45 -20.97 16.25
CA LEU A 105 4.42 -20.60 17.29
C LEU A 105 4.43 -21.61 18.44
N ASP A 106 3.27 -22.21 18.73
CA ASP A 106 3.09 -23.17 19.82
C ASP A 106 1.91 -24.12 19.52
N GLY A 107 1.95 -25.33 20.05
CA GLY A 107 1.00 -26.41 19.79
C GLY A 107 1.20 -27.12 18.45
N ASP A 108 0.31 -28.08 18.17
CA ASP A 108 0.31 -28.86 16.93
C ASP A 108 -0.92 -28.52 16.10
N SER A 109 -0.68 -27.88 14.95
CA SER A 109 -1.70 -27.44 14.01
C SER A 109 -1.25 -27.64 12.57
N GLN A 110 -2.22 -27.76 11.67
CA GLN A 110 -1.99 -27.75 10.23
C GLN A 110 -2.89 -26.72 9.56
N ILE A 111 -2.30 -25.86 8.75
CA ILE A 111 -3.04 -24.90 7.92
C ILE A 111 -3.40 -25.59 6.60
N ILE A 112 -4.64 -26.04 6.47
CA ILE A 112 -5.10 -26.81 5.30
C ILE A 112 -5.54 -25.91 4.15
N GLN A 113 -5.94 -24.67 4.45
CA GLN A 113 -6.30 -23.66 3.46
C GLN A 113 -5.88 -22.28 3.94
N PHE A 114 -5.33 -21.47 3.03
CA PHE A 114 -4.98 -20.09 3.31
C PHE A 114 -5.15 -19.23 2.05
N GLN A 115 -5.82 -18.09 2.22
CA GLN A 115 -6.03 -17.10 1.18
C GLN A 115 -5.86 -15.71 1.78
N LYS A 116 -5.36 -14.78 0.98
CA LYS A 116 -5.16 -13.38 1.36
C LYS A 116 -5.65 -12.44 0.27
N GLY A 117 -6.19 -11.31 0.68
CA GLY A 117 -6.53 -10.16 -0.16
C GLY A 117 -5.82 -8.90 0.33
N THR A 118 -6.27 -7.75 -0.15
CA THR A 118 -5.66 -6.45 0.20
C THR A 118 -5.88 -6.04 1.66
N ASP A 119 -7.04 -6.37 2.22
CA ASP A 119 -7.47 -5.98 3.58
C ASP A 119 -7.94 -7.16 4.43
N TRP A 120 -7.72 -8.40 3.99
CA TRP A 120 -8.15 -9.61 4.71
C TRP A 120 -7.20 -10.78 4.50
N GLN A 121 -7.19 -11.71 5.46
CA GLN A 121 -6.66 -13.07 5.33
C GLN A 121 -7.67 -14.05 5.91
N LYS A 122 -7.81 -15.23 5.31
CA LYS A 122 -8.69 -16.29 5.82
C LYS A 122 -8.06 -17.64 5.60
N GLY A 123 -8.44 -18.60 6.42
CA GLY A 123 -7.93 -19.95 6.28
C GLY A 123 -8.65 -20.94 7.17
N LYS A 124 -8.24 -22.19 7.02
CA LYS A 124 -8.73 -23.32 7.82
C LYS A 124 -7.56 -23.96 8.52
N ILE A 125 -7.73 -24.20 9.81
CA ILE A 125 -6.70 -24.74 10.68
C ILE A 125 -7.26 -25.98 11.36
N VAL A 126 -6.49 -27.06 11.36
CA VAL A 126 -6.78 -28.29 12.10
C VAL A 126 -5.78 -28.36 13.24
N THR A 127 -6.26 -28.34 14.48
CA THR A 127 -5.41 -28.31 15.67
C THR A 127 -5.59 -29.58 16.49
N THR A 128 -4.48 -30.25 16.79
CA THR A 128 -4.45 -31.51 17.54
C THR A 128 -4.33 -31.26 19.05
N THR A 129 -3.60 -30.22 19.45
CA THR A 129 -3.43 -29.84 20.85
C THR A 129 -4.66 -29.11 21.39
N PRO A 130 -4.88 -29.04 22.74
CA PRO A 130 -6.00 -28.30 23.31
C PRO A 130 -6.08 -26.84 22.83
N THR A 131 -4.91 -26.23 22.66
CA THR A 131 -4.72 -24.89 22.11
C THR A 131 -3.49 -24.85 21.22
N SER A 132 -3.48 -23.98 20.21
CA SER A 132 -2.30 -23.68 19.40
C SER A 132 -2.25 -22.19 19.06
N THR A 133 -1.03 -21.64 19.01
CA THR A 133 -0.78 -20.22 18.75
C THR A 133 -0.37 -20.02 17.29
N ILE A 134 -1.16 -19.24 16.55
CA ILE A 134 -1.00 -19.00 15.13
C ILE A 134 -0.61 -17.54 14.91
N GLN A 135 0.49 -17.30 14.21
CA GLN A 135 0.93 -15.97 13.79
C GLN A 135 0.74 -15.80 12.29
N LEU A 136 -0.01 -14.77 11.92
CA LEU A 136 -0.26 -14.42 10.54
C LEU A 136 0.91 -13.60 9.98
N PRO A 137 1.28 -13.75 8.70
CA PRO A 137 2.16 -12.83 7.99
C PRO A 137 1.41 -11.53 7.67
N LEU A 138 0.93 -10.85 8.71
CA LEU A 138 0.08 -9.67 8.64
C LEU A 138 0.40 -8.73 9.79
N PHE A 139 0.95 -7.56 9.44
CA PHE A 139 1.13 -6.46 10.39
C PHE A 139 -0.22 -5.94 10.89
N TYR A 140 -0.26 -5.59 12.18
CA TYR A 140 -1.41 -4.91 12.74
C TYR A 140 -1.45 -3.42 12.37
N TYR A 141 -2.61 -2.99 11.88
CA TYR A 141 -3.00 -1.59 11.77
C TYR A 141 -4.37 -1.40 12.45
N PRO A 142 -4.70 -0.18 12.93
CA PRO A 142 -5.98 0.06 13.59
C PRO A 142 -7.17 -0.32 12.71
N GLY A 143 -8.11 -1.07 13.27
CA GLY A 143 -9.35 -1.49 12.61
C GLY A 143 -9.38 -2.95 12.16
N PHE A 144 -8.30 -3.72 12.30
CA PHE A 144 -8.36 -5.17 12.13
C PHE A 144 -9.21 -5.83 13.20
N LYS A 145 -10.02 -6.79 12.76
CA LYS A 145 -10.81 -7.70 13.60
C LYS A 145 -10.56 -9.13 13.13
N LEU A 146 -10.68 -10.09 14.06
CA LEU A 146 -10.48 -11.50 13.78
C LEU A 146 -11.70 -12.28 14.25
N TRP A 147 -12.18 -13.19 13.39
CA TRP A 147 -13.26 -14.11 13.69
C TRP A 147 -12.77 -15.54 13.56
N LEU A 148 -13.18 -16.37 14.51
CA LEU A 148 -12.96 -17.81 14.52
C LEU A 148 -14.33 -18.49 14.52
N ASN A 149 -14.62 -19.30 13.52
CA ASN A 149 -15.93 -19.93 13.29
C ASN A 149 -17.09 -18.92 13.34
N GLY A 150 -16.85 -17.71 12.84
CA GLY A 150 -17.84 -16.62 12.80
C GLY A 150 -17.97 -15.80 14.09
N GLN A 151 -17.32 -16.18 15.19
CA GLN A 151 -17.31 -15.41 16.43
C GLN A 151 -16.07 -14.51 16.49
N GLU A 152 -16.26 -13.23 16.82
CA GLU A 152 -15.15 -12.28 16.98
C GLU A 152 -14.33 -12.67 18.21
N ILE A 153 -13.01 -12.83 18.04
CA ILE A 153 -12.10 -13.16 19.13
C ILE A 153 -10.99 -12.11 19.25
N PRO A 154 -10.43 -11.90 20.46
CA PRO A 154 -9.26 -11.06 20.61
C PRO A 154 -8.03 -11.70 19.95
N PHE A 155 -7.07 -10.86 19.60
CA PHE A 155 -5.77 -11.27 19.09
C PHE A 155 -4.68 -10.39 19.69
N ASN A 156 -3.45 -10.89 19.69
CA ASN A 156 -2.25 -10.20 20.15
C ASN A 156 -1.48 -9.65 18.93
N TYR A 157 -0.85 -8.49 19.11
CA TYR A 157 0.09 -7.88 18.16
C TYR A 157 1.28 -7.23 18.88
N GLN A 158 1.39 -7.39 20.20
CA GLN A 158 2.50 -6.91 21.03
C GLN A 158 3.69 -7.89 20.98
N ASN A 159 4.07 -8.31 19.79
CA ASN A 159 5.31 -9.05 19.54
C ASN A 159 6.34 -8.14 18.86
N GLU A 160 7.59 -8.59 18.78
CA GLU A 160 8.70 -7.82 18.20
C GLU A 160 8.40 -7.25 16.80
N LEU A 161 7.63 -8.00 16.01
CA LEU A 161 7.29 -7.65 14.62
C LEU A 161 5.92 -6.99 14.45
N GLY A 162 5.13 -6.78 15.51
CA GLY A 162 3.79 -6.20 15.37
C GLY A 162 2.80 -7.05 14.54
N LEU A 163 3.02 -8.36 14.44
CA LEU A 163 2.20 -9.28 13.62
C LEU A 163 0.97 -9.76 14.37
N ILE A 164 -0.14 -9.97 13.67
CA ILE A 164 -1.37 -10.50 14.26
C ILE A 164 -1.16 -11.97 14.65
N THR A 165 -1.33 -12.27 15.94
CA THR A 165 -1.20 -13.59 16.55
C THR A 165 -2.44 -13.93 17.36
N PHE A 166 -3.00 -15.12 17.19
CA PHE A 166 -4.19 -15.55 17.93
C PHE A 166 -4.09 -17.03 18.33
N GLN A 167 -4.93 -17.43 19.27
CA GLN A 167 -5.04 -18.83 19.70
C GLN A 167 -6.23 -19.49 19.02
N THR A 168 -6.05 -20.74 18.61
CA THR A 168 -7.11 -21.61 18.10
C THR A 168 -7.26 -22.81 19.05
N PRO A 169 -8.50 -23.24 19.38
CA PRO A 169 -8.75 -24.45 20.14
C PRO A 169 -8.49 -25.70 19.28
N SER A 170 -8.53 -26.87 19.91
CA SER A 170 -8.50 -28.15 19.20
C SER A 170 -9.64 -28.30 18.19
N GLY A 171 -9.43 -29.17 17.20
CA GLY A 171 -10.38 -29.45 16.13
C GLY A 171 -10.17 -28.56 14.90
N GLN A 172 -11.17 -28.57 14.03
CA GLN A 172 -11.15 -27.81 12.78
C GLN A 172 -11.80 -26.44 12.99
N ASN A 173 -11.03 -25.39 12.71
CA ASN A 173 -11.47 -24.01 12.88
C ASN A 173 -11.22 -23.19 11.61
N ASP A 174 -12.22 -22.41 11.22
CA ASP A 174 -12.12 -21.46 10.11
C ASP A 174 -11.86 -20.07 10.69
N PHE A 175 -10.79 -19.41 10.27
CA PHE A 175 -10.48 -18.04 10.68
C PHE A 175 -10.64 -17.05 9.52
N ILE A 176 -11.03 -15.83 9.86
CA ILE A 176 -10.92 -14.67 8.98
C ILE A 176 -10.44 -13.48 9.80
N VAL A 177 -9.42 -12.80 9.30
CA VAL A 177 -9.00 -11.49 9.79
C VAL A 177 -9.29 -10.48 8.70
N LYS A 178 -9.92 -9.36 9.04
CA LYS A 178 -10.28 -8.32 8.08
C LYS A 178 -10.18 -6.94 8.70
N MET A 179 -9.69 -5.99 7.90
CA MET A 179 -9.68 -4.59 8.28
C MET A 179 -11.07 -4.00 8.10
N THR A 180 -11.67 -3.54 9.19
CA THR A 180 -12.95 -2.85 9.19
C THR A 180 -12.78 -1.35 8.97
N LYS A 181 -13.90 -0.66 8.68
CA LYS A 181 -13.89 0.79 8.49
C LYS A 181 -13.55 1.47 9.82
N THR A 182 -12.50 2.26 9.82
CA THR A 182 -12.16 3.15 10.93
C THR A 182 -12.93 4.47 10.80
N PRO A 183 -13.14 5.23 11.89
CA PRO A 183 -13.79 6.54 11.83
C PRO A 183 -13.13 7.47 10.80
N VAL A 184 -11.78 7.48 10.74
CA VAL A 184 -11.02 8.30 9.78
C VAL A 184 -11.32 7.92 8.33
N ARG A 185 -11.40 6.61 8.03
CA ARG A 185 -11.74 6.14 6.68
C ARG A 185 -13.18 6.48 6.32
N LEU A 186 -14.11 6.33 7.26
CA LEU A 186 -15.51 6.69 7.04
C LEU A 186 -15.65 8.19 6.71
N THR A 187 -14.98 9.07 7.48
CA THR A 187 -14.96 10.51 7.19
C THR A 187 -14.37 10.80 5.81
N GLY A 188 -13.27 10.13 5.44
CA GLY A 188 -12.66 10.28 4.11
C GLY A 188 -13.60 9.85 2.98
N ASP A 189 -14.32 8.74 3.15
CA ASP A 189 -15.32 8.26 2.18
C ASP A 189 -16.46 9.28 2.01
N ILE A 190 -16.99 9.80 3.12
CA ILE A 190 -18.06 10.81 3.13
C ILE A 190 -17.61 12.09 2.41
N LEU A 191 -16.44 12.62 2.76
CA LEU A 191 -15.91 13.84 2.12
C LEU A 191 -15.68 13.65 0.62
N SER A 192 -15.20 12.47 0.21
CA SER A 192 -15.00 12.16 -1.20
C SER A 192 -16.33 12.11 -1.97
N LEU A 193 -17.36 11.50 -1.36
CA LEU A 193 -18.70 11.45 -1.96
C LEU A 193 -19.33 12.85 -2.07
N LEU A 194 -19.22 13.67 -1.01
CA LEU A 194 -19.68 15.06 -1.05
C LEU A 194 -18.94 15.89 -2.11
N GLY A 195 -17.64 15.68 -2.29
CA GLY A 195 -16.85 16.32 -3.34
C GLY A 195 -17.32 15.94 -4.74
N LEU A 196 -17.59 14.65 -4.99
CA LEU A 196 -18.14 14.19 -6.27
C LEU A 196 -19.53 14.76 -6.55
N LEU A 197 -20.40 14.82 -5.54
CA LEU A 197 -21.72 15.43 -5.66
C LEU A 197 -21.62 16.93 -5.98
N LEU A 198 -20.73 17.66 -5.32
CA LEU A 198 -20.50 19.08 -5.61
C LEU A 198 -20.03 19.28 -7.06
N LEU A 199 -19.08 18.47 -7.54
CA LEU A 199 -18.62 18.54 -8.93
C LEU A 199 -19.74 18.27 -9.92
N PHE A 200 -20.60 17.29 -9.63
CA PHE A 200 -21.75 16.99 -10.47
C PHE A 200 -22.73 18.17 -10.52
N ILE A 201 -23.04 18.77 -9.38
CA ILE A 201 -23.93 19.95 -9.29
C ILE A 201 -23.34 21.18 -10.01
N LEU A 202 -22.02 21.36 -10.01
CA LEU A 202 -21.37 22.47 -10.71
C LEU A 202 -21.26 22.24 -12.24
N TYR A 203 -21.37 20.99 -12.69
CA TYR A 203 -21.24 20.63 -14.10
C TYR A 203 -22.59 20.55 -14.82
N VAL A 204 -23.66 20.21 -14.11
CA VAL A 204 -25.06 20.22 -14.59
C VAL A 204 -25.65 21.62 -14.48
#